data_AF-A0A183N1C1-F1
#
_entry.id   AF-A0A183N1C1-F1
#
_cell.length_a   1.000
_cell.length_b   1.000
_cell.length_c   1.000
_cell.angle_alpha   90.00
_cell.angle_beta   90.00
_cell.angle_gamma   90.00
#
_symmetry.space_group_name_H-M   'P 1'
#
loop_
_entity.id
_entity.type
_entity.pdbx_description
1 polymer ?
#
loop_
_entity_poly.entity_id
_entity_poly.type
_entity_poly.pdbx_seq_one_letter_code
_entity_poly.pdbx_strand_id
1 'polypeptide(L)'
;MHFVEVLKCWEDCKSLENYDSLPTVINTYIQSSNARINLTSADDVKSLNSLITAGFCDEYCAATQNVIIDLIIFFGNNIQTRYQLLTYFSILKPLIYGVISDSIICDKIKLLEALQLYTENLHNLDVPIEPILFSRALNYIIRIIHSNDDLLEPALGILANLSHFSNLVKQTLTKKEDFEALRSCLLRIISSDQVSRSALVFSVAVRFHLWNSADKFFEGLNAHRTLQVLFNVLLNGDVSVCGLCAGELLGDLSSAEPEFFTSILTR
;
A
#
# COMPACT_ATOMS: atom_id res chain seq x y z
N MET A 1 14.61 15.13 18.93
CA MET A 1 15.27 13.82 18.93
C MET A 1 15.80 13.56 17.53
N HIS A 2 17.06 13.18 17.38
CA HIS A 2 17.63 12.82 16.07
C HIS A 2 17.45 11.32 15.78
N PHE A 3 17.40 10.94 14.50
CA PHE A 3 17.22 9.53 14.13
C PHE A 3 18.35 8.63 14.64
N VAL A 4 19.58 9.16 14.71
CA VAL A 4 20.74 8.45 15.26
C VAL A 4 20.51 7.98 16.71
N GLU A 5 19.68 8.68 17.48
CA GLU A 5 19.32 8.25 18.84
C GLU A 5 18.46 6.98 18.85
N VAL A 6 17.59 6.81 17.84
CA VAL A 6 16.83 5.56 17.63
C VAL A 6 17.78 4.42 17.29
N LEU A 7 18.72 4.65 16.36
CA LEU A 7 19.71 3.63 15.98
C LEU A 7 20.60 3.23 17.15
N LYS A 8 21.02 4.21 17.97
CA LYS A 8 21.80 3.92 19.18
C LYS A 8 21.01 3.08 20.18
N CYS A 9 19.74 3.45 20.45
CA CYS A 9 18.87 2.64 21.29
C CYS A 9 18.71 1.22 20.75
N TRP A 10 18.58 1.06 19.43
CA TRP A 10 18.50 -0.25 18.80
C TRP A 10 19.75 -1.11 19.04
N GLU A 11 20.95 -0.54 18.86
CA GLU A 11 22.21 -1.26 19.11
C GLU A 11 22.40 -1.61 20.59
N ASP A 12 22.02 -0.71 21.50
CA ASP A 12 22.06 -0.95 22.94
C ASP A 12 21.08 -2.08 23.33
N CYS A 13 19.86 -2.06 22.79
CA CYS A 13 18.84 -3.10 23.01
C CYS A 13 19.32 -4.48 22.53
N LYS A 14 19.93 -4.55 21.33
CA LYS A 14 20.51 -5.79 20.81
C LYS A 14 21.65 -6.32 21.70
N SER A 15 22.53 -5.43 22.15
CA SER A 15 23.68 -5.81 22.96
C SER A 15 23.28 -6.33 24.34
N LEU A 16 22.15 -5.85 24.88
CA LEU A 16 21.62 -6.23 26.19
C LEU A 16 20.53 -7.31 26.11
N GLU A 17 20.13 -7.71 24.90
CA GLU A 17 18.95 -8.56 24.65
C GLU A 17 17.68 -8.04 25.36
N ASN A 18 17.55 -6.73 25.48
CA ASN A 18 16.43 -6.07 26.16
C ASN A 18 15.87 -4.93 25.29
N TYR A 19 14.61 -5.07 24.87
CA TYR A 19 13.94 -4.18 23.92
C TYR A 19 12.89 -3.27 24.56
N ASP A 20 12.76 -3.27 25.89
CA ASP A 20 11.69 -2.56 26.62
C ASP A 20 11.71 -1.04 26.39
N SER A 21 12.89 -0.46 26.16
CA SER A 21 13.05 0.97 25.89
C SER A 21 12.71 1.38 24.46
N LEU A 22 12.74 0.44 23.51
CA LEU A 22 12.62 0.73 22.08
C LEU A 22 11.28 1.39 21.72
N PRO A 23 10.12 0.92 22.22
CA PRO A 23 8.85 1.57 21.91
C PRO A 23 8.79 3.03 22.37
N THR A 24 9.30 3.34 23.55
CA THR A 24 9.31 4.71 24.07
C THR A 24 10.18 5.62 23.22
N VAL A 25 11.38 5.16 22.84
CA VAL A 25 12.31 5.95 22.02
C VAL A 25 11.72 6.19 20.63
N ILE A 26 11.23 5.16 19.94
CA ILE A 26 10.62 5.31 18.62
C ILE A 26 9.39 6.22 18.66
N ASN A 27 8.49 6.07 19.64
CA ASN A 27 7.33 6.93 19.75
C ASN A 27 7.72 8.39 19.99
N THR A 28 8.75 8.65 20.79
CA THR A 28 9.30 9.99 20.99
C THR A 28 9.88 10.57 19.69
N TYR A 29 10.54 9.74 18.87
CA TYR A 29 11.01 10.14 17.54
C TYR A 29 9.85 10.55 16.62
N ILE A 30 8.84 9.69 16.50
CA ILE A 30 7.66 9.91 15.65
C ILE A 30 6.95 11.21 16.05
N GLN A 31 6.77 11.44 17.35
CA GLN A 31 6.16 12.66 17.90
C GLN A 31 6.96 13.93 17.61
N SER A 32 8.28 13.82 17.37
CA SER A 32 9.09 14.97 16.98
C SER A 32 8.86 15.44 15.53
N SER A 33 8.05 14.70 14.75
CA SER A 33 7.69 14.97 13.35
C SER A 33 8.89 15.14 12.40
N ASN A 34 10.09 14.72 12.82
CA ASN A 34 11.26 14.72 11.98
C ASN A 34 11.33 13.41 11.18
N ALA A 35 10.69 13.38 10.01
CA ALA A 35 10.67 12.18 9.17
C ALA A 35 11.98 11.91 8.39
N ARG A 36 13.06 12.66 8.62
CA ARG A 36 14.30 12.52 7.83
C ARG A 36 15.20 11.41 8.37
N ILE A 37 15.55 10.47 7.48
CA ILE A 37 16.60 9.48 7.70
C ILE A 37 17.94 10.13 7.32
N ASN A 38 18.66 10.65 8.30
CA ASN A 38 20.02 11.19 8.12
C ASN A 38 21.05 10.15 8.59
N LEU A 39 21.50 9.30 7.66
CA LEU A 39 22.58 8.34 7.91
C LEU A 39 23.92 8.97 7.53
N THR A 40 24.90 8.82 8.41
CA THR A 40 26.23 9.44 8.27
C THR A 40 27.35 8.44 8.10
N SER A 41 27.09 7.16 8.41
CA SER A 41 28.09 6.10 8.38
C SER A 41 27.54 4.81 7.77
N ALA A 42 28.44 3.91 7.36
CA ALA A 42 28.07 2.56 6.94
C ALA A 42 27.46 1.74 8.09
N ASP A 43 27.83 2.05 9.33
CA ASP A 43 27.27 1.38 10.49
C ASP A 43 25.83 1.83 10.75
N ASP A 44 25.50 3.11 10.52
CA ASP A 44 24.11 3.60 10.58
C ASP A 44 23.20 2.85 9.59
N VAL A 45 23.72 2.57 8.38
CA VAL A 45 23.00 1.80 7.34
C VAL A 45 22.78 0.35 7.78
N LYS A 46 23.78 -0.29 8.38
CA LYS A 46 23.64 -1.65 8.92
C LYS A 46 22.65 -1.69 10.07
N SER A 47 22.72 -0.72 10.98
CA SER A 47 21.80 -0.59 12.11
C SER A 47 20.36 -0.41 11.64
N LEU A 48 20.11 0.46 10.65
CA LEU A 48 18.77 0.62 10.08
C LEU A 48 18.28 -0.66 9.38
N ASN A 49 19.12 -1.32 8.59
CA ASN A 49 18.75 -2.61 7.97
C ASN A 49 18.38 -3.65 9.03
N SER A 50 19.20 -3.78 10.08
CA SER A 50 18.96 -4.68 11.21
C SER A 50 17.66 -4.34 11.94
N LEU A 51 17.37 -3.05 12.17
CA LEU A 51 16.13 -2.59 12.79
C LEU A 51 14.91 -2.93 11.92
N ILE A 52 14.99 -2.69 10.60
CA ILE A 52 13.93 -3.05 9.66
C ILE A 52 13.68 -4.56 9.70
N THR A 53 14.74 -5.39 9.62
CA THR A 53 14.62 -6.85 9.66
C THR A 53 13.95 -7.34 10.95
N ALA A 54 14.24 -6.71 12.09
CA ALA A 54 13.62 -7.06 13.37
C ALA A 54 12.10 -6.86 13.39
N GLY A 55 11.58 -5.89 12.61
CA GLY A 55 10.13 -5.71 12.42
C GLY A 55 9.43 -6.90 11.77
N PHE A 56 10.19 -7.77 11.11
CA PHE A 56 9.69 -8.92 10.36
C PHE A 56 10.38 -10.23 10.76
N CYS A 57 10.82 -10.34 12.02
CA CYS A 57 11.47 -11.53 12.55
C CYS A 57 10.72 -12.04 13.79
N ASP A 58 10.44 -13.34 13.80
CA ASP A 58 9.65 -14.05 14.81
C ASP A 58 10.34 -14.20 16.17
N GLU A 59 11.64 -13.89 16.24
CA GLU A 59 12.39 -13.79 17.50
C GLU A 59 11.93 -12.61 18.36
N TYR A 60 11.31 -11.58 17.77
CA TYR A 60 10.87 -10.38 18.48
C TYR A 60 9.38 -10.43 18.83
N CYS A 61 9.04 -9.90 20.00
CA CYS A 61 7.64 -9.84 20.44
C CYS A 61 6.82 -8.84 19.60
N ALA A 62 5.49 -9.00 19.62
CA ALA A 62 4.56 -8.17 18.86
C ALA A 62 4.71 -6.66 19.17
N ALA A 63 5.04 -6.29 20.41
CA ALA A 63 5.24 -4.88 20.77
C ALA A 63 6.43 -4.25 20.02
N THR A 64 7.56 -4.96 19.97
CA THR A 64 8.76 -4.57 19.23
C THR A 64 8.49 -4.51 17.73
N GLN A 65 7.85 -5.54 17.17
CA GLN A 65 7.51 -5.57 15.75
C GLN A 65 6.59 -4.39 15.39
N ASN A 66 5.48 -4.21 16.13
CA ASN A 66 4.51 -3.15 15.85
C ASN A 66 5.12 -1.76 15.87
N VAL A 67 5.99 -1.45 16.84
CA VAL A 67 6.59 -0.10 16.90
C VAL A 67 7.62 0.14 15.79
N ILE A 68 8.27 -0.91 15.30
CA ILE A 68 9.13 -0.83 14.09
C ILE A 68 8.26 -0.62 12.85
N ILE A 69 7.10 -1.28 12.73
CA ILE A 69 6.14 -1.03 11.64
C ILE A 69 5.61 0.41 11.71
N ASP A 70 5.28 0.93 12.90
CA ASP A 70 4.86 2.32 13.07
C ASP A 70 5.95 3.31 12.61
N LEU A 71 7.22 3.00 12.87
CA LEU A 71 8.36 3.78 12.36
C LEU A 71 8.48 3.71 10.83
N ILE A 72 8.29 2.52 10.24
CA ILE A 72 8.32 2.32 8.78
C ILE A 72 7.19 3.11 8.10
N ILE A 73 5.98 3.10 8.68
CA ILE A 73 4.85 3.91 8.21
C ILE A 73 5.16 5.40 8.33
N PHE A 74 5.71 5.82 9.48
CA PHE A 74 6.13 7.21 9.68
C PHE A 74 7.12 7.69 8.61
N PHE A 75 8.12 6.88 8.26
CA PHE A 75 9.03 7.19 7.16
C PHE A 75 8.36 7.15 5.79
N GLY A 76 7.40 6.24 5.58
CA GLY A 76 6.67 6.12 4.31
C GLY A 76 5.83 7.36 4.00
N ASN A 77 5.34 8.06 5.02
CA ASN A 77 4.54 9.28 4.86
C ASN A 77 5.34 10.47 4.30
N ASN A 78 6.67 10.42 4.35
CA ASN A 78 7.52 11.39 3.66
C ASN A 78 8.06 10.78 2.36
N ILE A 79 7.75 11.43 1.22
CA ILE A 79 8.06 10.91 -0.11
C ILE A 79 9.56 10.65 -0.33
N GLN A 80 10.43 11.50 0.24
CA GLN A 80 11.87 11.37 0.08
C GLN A 80 12.39 10.14 0.83
N THR A 81 11.96 9.94 2.07
CA THR A 81 12.37 8.76 2.86
C THR A 81 11.70 7.48 2.38
N ARG A 82 10.45 7.54 1.91
CA ARG A 82 9.81 6.43 1.20
C ARG A 82 10.65 5.97 0.01
N TYR A 83 11.05 6.91 -0.86
CA TYR A 83 11.90 6.62 -2.01
C TYR A 83 13.26 6.03 -1.60
N GLN A 84 13.90 6.57 -0.55
CA GLN A 84 15.14 6.02 0.00
C GLN A 84 14.97 4.58 0.48
N LEU A 85 13.90 4.28 1.22
CA LEU A 85 13.64 2.93 1.74
C LEU A 85 13.30 1.93 0.62
N LEU A 86 12.58 2.38 -0.41
CA LEU A 86 12.31 1.59 -1.60
C LEU A 86 13.58 1.21 -2.36
N THR A 87 14.48 2.17 -2.57
CA THR A 87 15.64 2.00 -3.45
C THR A 87 16.88 1.48 -2.75
N TYR A 88 17.24 2.04 -1.59
CA TYR A 88 18.49 1.69 -0.89
C TYR A 88 18.31 0.53 0.10
N PHE A 89 17.09 0.33 0.63
CA PHE A 89 16.80 -0.67 1.66
C PHE A 89 15.90 -1.81 1.15
N SER A 90 15.42 -1.73 -0.10
CA SER A 90 14.54 -2.75 -0.70
C SER A 90 13.34 -3.13 0.18
N ILE A 91 12.75 -2.14 0.88
CA ILE A 91 11.75 -2.34 1.94
C ILE A 91 10.51 -3.16 1.52
N LEU A 92 10.19 -3.21 0.21
CA LEU A 92 9.12 -4.06 -0.31
C LEU A 92 9.33 -5.55 0.01
N LYS A 93 10.58 -6.04 -0.01
CA LYS A 93 10.88 -7.45 0.28
C LYS A 93 10.45 -7.85 1.69
N PRO A 94 10.93 -7.19 2.77
CA PRO A 94 10.51 -7.52 4.12
C PRO A 94 9.03 -7.20 4.38
N LEU A 95 8.45 -6.13 3.80
CA LEU A 95 7.02 -5.85 3.93
C LEU A 95 6.14 -6.98 3.36
N ILE A 96 6.45 -7.45 2.15
CA ILE A 96 5.72 -8.53 1.50
C ILE A 96 5.90 -9.85 2.24
N TYR A 97 7.10 -10.12 2.77
CA TYR A 97 7.31 -11.25 3.67
C TYR A 97 6.45 -11.16 4.93
N GLY A 98 6.39 -9.99 5.57
CA GLY A 98 5.61 -9.74 6.78
C GLY A 98 4.11 -9.98 6.62
N VAL A 99 3.53 -9.49 5.51
CA VAL A 99 2.10 -9.73 5.25
C VAL A 99 1.82 -11.21 4.99
N ILE A 100 2.65 -11.88 4.20
CA ILE A 100 2.44 -13.29 3.82
C ILE A 100 2.72 -14.26 4.96
N SER A 101 3.68 -13.97 5.84
CA SER A 101 4.13 -14.92 6.86
C SER A 101 3.17 -15.02 8.04
N ASP A 102 2.79 -16.24 8.41
CA ASP A 102 2.00 -16.52 9.62
C ASP A 102 2.86 -16.45 10.90
N SER A 103 4.19 -16.46 10.79
CA SER A 103 5.09 -16.34 11.95
C SER A 103 5.17 -14.93 12.53
N ILE A 104 4.72 -13.93 11.76
CA ILE A 104 4.75 -12.54 12.17
C ILE A 104 3.45 -12.21 12.91
N ILE A 105 3.60 -11.87 14.19
CA ILE A 105 2.52 -11.70 15.16
C ILE A 105 2.13 -10.24 15.38
N CYS A 106 2.65 -9.31 14.56
CA CYS A 106 2.24 -7.92 14.60
C CYS A 106 0.87 -7.71 13.95
N ASP A 107 0.33 -6.51 14.07
CA ASP A 107 -0.96 -6.14 13.52
C ASP A 107 -0.97 -6.27 11.99
N LYS A 108 -1.81 -7.19 11.48
CA LYS A 108 -1.91 -7.49 10.05
C LYS A 108 -2.52 -6.34 9.25
N ILE A 109 -3.43 -5.56 9.85
CA ILE A 109 -3.99 -4.37 9.20
C ILE A 109 -2.87 -3.36 9.00
N LYS A 110 -2.10 -3.06 10.05
CA LYS A 110 -0.95 -2.14 9.95
C LYS A 110 0.08 -2.58 8.91
N LEU A 111 0.38 -3.87 8.83
CA LEU A 111 1.30 -4.38 7.81
C LEU A 111 0.78 -4.16 6.39
N LEU A 112 -0.52 -4.36 6.17
CA LEU A 112 -1.14 -4.10 4.87
C LEU A 112 -1.18 -2.59 4.57
N GLU A 113 -1.47 -1.74 5.55
CA GLU A 113 -1.39 -0.28 5.40
C GLU A 113 0.03 0.18 5.05
N ALA A 114 1.05 -0.39 5.71
CA ALA A 114 2.44 -0.15 5.35
C ALA A 114 2.72 -0.60 3.90
N LEU A 115 2.34 -1.82 3.52
CA LEU A 115 2.54 -2.28 2.14
C LEU A 115 1.77 -1.42 1.12
N GLN A 116 0.56 -0.96 1.44
CA GLN A 116 -0.21 -0.03 0.62
C GLN A 116 0.55 1.28 0.41
N LEU A 117 1.05 1.87 1.49
CA LEU A 117 1.82 3.12 1.46
C LEU A 117 3.10 3.00 0.63
N TYR A 118 3.79 1.85 0.67
CA TYR A 118 5.01 1.60 -0.10
C TYR A 118 4.75 1.10 -1.52
N THR A 119 3.52 0.70 -1.86
CA THR A 119 3.12 0.38 -3.24
C THR A 119 2.52 1.57 -3.97
N GLU A 120 2.05 2.57 -3.23
CA GLU A 120 1.53 3.83 -3.76
C GLU A 120 2.58 4.51 -4.66
N ASN A 121 2.16 4.94 -5.85
CA ASN A 121 3.01 5.66 -6.81
C ASN A 121 4.27 4.90 -7.27
N LEU A 122 4.43 3.59 -7.01
CA LEU A 122 5.61 2.84 -7.46
C LEU A 122 5.82 2.91 -8.97
N HIS A 123 4.73 2.91 -9.73
CA HIS A 123 4.75 3.02 -11.18
C HIS A 123 5.21 4.41 -11.67
N ASN A 124 5.03 5.46 -10.85
CA ASN A 124 5.50 6.83 -11.14
C ASN A 124 6.95 7.06 -10.66
N LEU A 125 7.43 6.28 -9.70
CA LEU A 125 8.76 6.43 -9.11
C LEU A 125 9.86 5.66 -9.87
N ASP A 126 9.51 4.93 -10.93
CA ASP A 126 10.41 4.05 -11.69
C ASP A 126 11.19 3.05 -10.82
N VAL A 127 10.62 2.65 -9.68
CA VAL A 127 11.22 1.65 -8.79
C VAL A 127 10.86 0.25 -9.31
N PRO A 128 11.84 -0.57 -9.72
CA PRO A 128 11.56 -1.90 -10.23
C PRO A 128 11.03 -2.80 -9.11
N ILE A 129 9.99 -3.57 -9.42
CA ILE A 129 9.49 -4.65 -8.57
C ILE A 129 9.88 -5.98 -9.20
N GLU A 130 10.56 -6.85 -8.44
CA GLU A 130 10.92 -8.19 -8.91
C GLU A 130 9.64 -9.00 -9.23
N PRO A 131 9.54 -9.66 -10.40
CA PRO A 131 8.32 -10.39 -10.80
C PRO A 131 7.87 -11.47 -9.79
N ILE A 132 8.82 -12.14 -9.15
CA ILE A 132 8.53 -13.14 -8.10
C ILE A 132 7.92 -12.46 -6.87
N LEU A 133 8.45 -11.30 -6.48
CA LEU A 133 7.95 -10.54 -5.34
C LEU A 133 6.54 -9.99 -5.63
N PHE A 134 6.35 -9.45 -6.83
CA PHE A 134 5.06 -8.96 -7.32
C PHE A 134 4.00 -10.06 -7.32
N SER A 135 4.30 -11.22 -7.92
CA SER A 135 3.36 -12.34 -8.01
C SER A 135 2.97 -12.89 -6.64
N ARG A 136 3.90 -12.93 -5.67
CA ARG A 136 3.61 -13.33 -4.29
C ARG A 136 2.66 -12.36 -3.60
N ALA A 137 2.93 -11.06 -3.69
CA ALA A 137 2.04 -10.03 -3.15
C ALA A 137 0.66 -10.10 -3.79
N LEU A 138 0.58 -10.09 -5.12
CA LEU A 138 -0.69 -10.11 -5.86
C LEU A 138 -1.56 -11.31 -5.49
N ASN A 139 -0.98 -12.52 -5.45
CA ASN A 139 -1.74 -13.72 -5.08
C ASN A 139 -2.26 -13.67 -3.64
N TYR A 140 -1.48 -13.15 -2.70
CA TYR A 140 -1.91 -13.01 -1.32
C TYR A 140 -3.05 -11.99 -1.18
N ILE A 141 -2.93 -10.85 -1.85
CA ILE A 141 -3.94 -9.79 -1.84
C ILE A 141 -5.27 -10.25 -2.47
N ILE A 142 -5.21 -10.98 -3.59
CA ILE A 142 -6.41 -11.55 -4.23
C ILE A 142 -7.12 -12.54 -3.30
N ARG A 143 -6.38 -13.34 -2.51
CA ARG A 143 -6.98 -14.25 -1.52
C ARG A 143 -7.76 -13.49 -0.45
N ILE A 144 -7.21 -12.39 0.07
CA ILE A 144 -7.90 -11.53 1.05
C ILE A 144 -9.17 -10.92 0.43
N ILE A 145 -9.09 -10.42 -0.81
CA ILE A 145 -10.23 -9.81 -1.49
C ILE A 145 -11.35 -10.84 -1.70
N HIS A 146 -10.99 -12.09 -2.00
CA HIS A 146 -11.98 -13.16 -2.14
C HIS A 146 -12.63 -13.56 -0.81
N SER A 147 -11.90 -13.52 0.31
CA SER A 147 -12.47 -13.83 1.62
C SER A 147 -13.41 -12.74 2.14
N ASN A 148 -13.21 -11.49 1.73
CA ASN A 148 -14.08 -10.35 2.06
C ASN A 148 -14.18 -10.13 3.60
N ASP A 149 -13.03 -10.22 4.27
CA ASP A 149 -12.89 -10.02 5.71
C ASP A 149 -12.48 -8.57 6.06
N ASP A 150 -12.16 -8.33 7.33
CA ASP A 150 -11.75 -7.01 7.86
C ASP A 150 -10.48 -6.42 7.20
N LEU A 151 -9.72 -7.24 6.48
CA LEU A 151 -8.50 -6.84 5.76
C LEU A 151 -8.78 -6.31 4.34
N LEU A 152 -10.05 -6.27 3.92
CA LEU A 152 -10.45 -5.99 2.56
C LEU A 152 -9.98 -4.62 2.06
N GLU A 153 -10.18 -3.56 2.85
CA GLU A 153 -9.90 -2.19 2.42
C GLU A 153 -8.42 -1.96 2.06
N PRO A 154 -7.44 -2.24 2.93
CA PRO A 154 -6.03 -2.06 2.57
C PRO A 154 -5.59 -3.04 1.48
N ALA A 155 -6.18 -4.26 1.40
CA ALA A 155 -5.91 -5.19 0.32
C ALA A 155 -6.36 -4.65 -1.06
N LEU A 156 -7.55 -4.04 -1.13
CA LEU A 156 -8.01 -3.37 -2.36
C LEU A 156 -7.10 -2.20 -2.73
N GLY A 157 -6.64 -1.42 -1.74
CA GLY A 157 -5.68 -0.35 -1.95
C GLY A 157 -4.35 -0.82 -2.55
N ILE A 158 -3.79 -1.91 -2.03
CA ILE A 158 -2.59 -2.54 -2.60
C ILE A 158 -2.87 -3.03 -4.02
N LEU A 159 -4.02 -3.69 -4.25
CA LEU A 159 -4.37 -4.17 -5.58
C LEU A 159 -4.52 -3.01 -6.58
N ALA A 160 -5.09 -1.87 -6.18
CA ALA A 160 -5.19 -0.68 -7.01
C ALA A 160 -3.79 -0.22 -7.45
N ASN A 161 -2.86 -0.09 -6.50
CA ASN A 161 -1.46 0.26 -6.79
C ASN A 161 -0.78 -0.74 -7.73
N LEU A 162 -0.95 -2.05 -7.49
CA LEU A 162 -0.34 -3.10 -8.31
C LEU A 162 -0.96 -3.19 -9.72
N SER A 163 -2.21 -2.74 -9.91
CA SER A 163 -2.93 -2.85 -11.17
C SER A 163 -2.37 -1.94 -12.28
N HIS A 164 -1.63 -0.89 -11.92
CA HIS A 164 -0.85 -0.09 -12.89
C HIS A 164 0.16 -0.96 -13.66
N PHE A 165 0.68 -2.02 -13.03
CA PHE A 165 1.55 -3.00 -13.67
C PHE A 165 0.76 -4.09 -14.40
N SER A 166 -0.20 -3.68 -15.24
CA SER A 166 -1.18 -4.59 -15.89
C SER A 166 -0.54 -5.78 -16.62
N ASN A 167 0.65 -5.61 -17.20
CA ASN A 167 1.41 -6.70 -17.81
C ASN A 167 1.89 -7.74 -16.79
N LEU A 168 2.40 -7.33 -15.63
CA LEU A 168 2.79 -8.24 -14.54
C LEU A 168 1.56 -8.93 -13.92
N VAL A 169 0.43 -8.22 -13.82
CA VAL A 169 -0.84 -8.83 -13.40
C VAL A 169 -1.25 -9.94 -14.37
N LYS A 170 -1.23 -9.68 -15.69
CA LYS A 170 -1.56 -10.68 -16.72
C LYS A 170 -0.59 -11.87 -16.74
N GLN A 171 0.69 -11.63 -16.47
CA GLN A 171 1.69 -12.70 -16.34
C GLN A 171 1.47 -13.55 -15.08
N THR A 172 0.97 -12.96 -13.99
CA THR A 172 0.68 -13.68 -12.75
C THR A 172 -0.64 -14.46 -12.83
N LEU A 173 -1.70 -13.81 -13.32
CA LEU A 173 -3.04 -14.38 -13.47
C LEU A 173 -3.20 -15.03 -14.85
N THR A 174 -2.51 -16.12 -15.09
CA THR A 174 -2.43 -16.73 -16.43
C THR A 174 -3.75 -17.29 -16.95
N LYS A 175 -4.70 -17.63 -16.07
CA LYS A 175 -6.00 -18.19 -16.47
C LYS A 175 -7.04 -17.10 -16.62
N LYS A 176 -7.82 -17.17 -17.70
CA LYS A 176 -8.98 -16.29 -17.92
C LYS A 176 -9.98 -16.35 -16.75
N GLU A 177 -10.18 -17.53 -16.18
CA GLU A 177 -11.08 -17.75 -15.04
C GLU A 177 -10.68 -16.93 -13.82
N ASP A 178 -9.39 -16.77 -13.55
CA ASP A 178 -8.89 -15.98 -12.42
C ASP A 178 -9.23 -14.48 -12.60
N PHE A 179 -9.08 -13.97 -13.84
CA PHE A 179 -9.47 -12.60 -14.19
C PHE A 179 -10.98 -12.38 -14.06
N GLU A 180 -11.80 -13.30 -14.55
CA GLU A 180 -13.27 -13.17 -14.45
C GLU A 180 -13.77 -13.30 -13.01
N ALA A 181 -13.13 -14.15 -12.20
CA ALA A 181 -13.41 -14.28 -10.78
C ALA A 181 -13.10 -12.98 -10.03
N LEU A 182 -11.93 -12.37 -10.29
CA LEU A 182 -11.57 -11.07 -9.73
C LEU A 182 -12.55 -9.98 -10.16
N ARG A 183 -12.87 -9.90 -11.46
CA ARG A 183 -13.83 -8.92 -12.01
C ARG A 183 -15.21 -9.05 -11.36
N SER A 184 -15.68 -10.27 -11.16
CA SER A 184 -16.97 -10.55 -10.53
C SER A 184 -16.95 -10.18 -9.04
N CYS A 185 -15.84 -10.46 -8.35
CA CYS A 185 -15.64 -10.10 -6.95
C CYS A 185 -15.67 -8.58 -6.75
N LEU A 186 -14.94 -7.82 -7.58
CA LEU A 186 -14.95 -6.35 -7.55
C LEU A 186 -16.34 -5.78 -7.81
N LEU A 187 -17.09 -6.33 -8.77
CA LEU A 187 -18.46 -5.87 -9.03
C LEU A 187 -19.37 -6.07 -7.81
N ARG A 188 -19.25 -7.22 -7.13
CA ARG A 188 -20.00 -7.50 -5.91
C ARG A 188 -19.65 -6.52 -4.79
N ILE A 189 -18.38 -6.20 -4.61
CA ILE A 189 -17.91 -5.22 -3.61
C ILE A 189 -18.47 -3.83 -3.92
N ILE A 190 -18.31 -3.36 -5.16
CA ILE A 190 -18.82 -2.05 -5.62
C ILE A 190 -20.34 -1.93 -5.46
N SER A 191 -21.07 -3.04 -5.63
CA SER A 191 -22.53 -3.05 -5.56
C SER A 191 -23.07 -3.23 -4.12
N SER A 192 -22.21 -3.38 -3.13
CA SER A 192 -22.61 -3.57 -1.73
C SER A 192 -22.97 -2.23 -1.08
N ASP A 193 -24.12 -2.14 -0.41
CA ASP A 193 -24.53 -0.93 0.31
C ASP A 193 -23.67 -0.64 1.56
N GLN A 194 -22.86 -1.61 1.99
CA GLN A 194 -22.03 -1.52 3.20
C GLN A 194 -20.54 -1.27 2.88
N VAL A 195 -20.17 -1.16 1.60
CA VAL A 195 -18.77 -0.95 1.22
C VAL A 195 -18.29 0.44 1.66
N SER A 196 -17.09 0.50 2.22
CA SER A 196 -16.49 1.79 2.56
C SER A 196 -16.20 2.61 1.29
N ARG A 197 -16.13 3.93 1.44
CA ARG A 197 -15.81 4.83 0.32
C ARG A 197 -14.43 4.51 -0.28
N SER A 198 -13.43 4.20 0.54
CA SER A 198 -12.09 3.86 0.06
C SER A 198 -12.09 2.55 -0.71
N ALA A 199 -12.73 1.51 -0.17
CA ALA A 199 -12.86 0.22 -0.86
C ALA A 199 -13.57 0.36 -2.21
N LEU A 200 -14.57 1.26 -2.30
CA LEU A 200 -15.24 1.58 -3.56
C LEU A 200 -14.26 2.23 -4.56
N VAL A 201 -13.52 3.28 -4.16
CA VAL A 201 -12.53 3.96 -5.01
C VAL A 201 -11.47 2.98 -5.51
N PHE A 202 -10.86 2.21 -4.60
CA PHE A 202 -9.83 1.24 -4.95
C PHE A 202 -10.38 0.16 -5.89
N SER A 203 -11.59 -0.34 -5.66
CA SER A 203 -12.19 -1.35 -6.55
C SER A 203 -12.40 -0.81 -7.97
N VAL A 204 -12.83 0.45 -8.10
CA VAL A 204 -13.01 1.10 -9.39
C VAL A 204 -11.64 1.32 -10.07
N ALA A 205 -10.62 1.76 -9.34
CA ALA A 205 -9.27 1.94 -9.86
C ALA A 205 -8.71 0.62 -10.42
N VAL A 206 -8.81 -0.47 -9.66
CA VAL A 206 -8.44 -1.82 -10.13
C VAL A 206 -9.17 -2.16 -11.44
N ARG A 207 -10.49 -1.93 -11.50
CA ARG A 207 -11.25 -2.22 -12.71
C ARG A 207 -10.73 -1.42 -13.91
N PHE A 208 -10.47 -0.14 -13.71
CA PHE A 208 -9.98 0.74 -14.76
C PHE A 208 -8.59 0.32 -15.25
N HIS A 209 -7.61 0.08 -14.37
CA HIS A 209 -6.26 -0.25 -14.83
C HIS A 209 -6.16 -1.64 -15.48
N LEU A 210 -7.02 -2.60 -15.12
CA LEU A 210 -6.99 -3.96 -15.69
C LEU A 210 -7.85 -4.12 -16.94
N TRP A 211 -9.02 -3.48 -17.00
CA TRP A 211 -9.98 -3.63 -18.10
C TRP A 211 -10.31 -2.35 -18.85
N ASN A 212 -9.81 -1.19 -18.43
CA ASN A 212 -10.08 0.14 -18.97
C ASN A 212 -11.58 0.44 -19.14
N SER A 213 -11.90 1.47 -19.92
CA SER A 213 -13.25 1.89 -20.29
C SER A 213 -14.05 0.87 -21.08
N ALA A 214 -13.40 -0.10 -21.73
CA ALA A 214 -14.06 -1.18 -22.45
C ALA A 214 -14.84 -2.11 -21.51
N ASP A 215 -14.57 -2.04 -20.21
CA ASP A 215 -15.45 -2.61 -19.21
C ASP A 215 -16.80 -1.86 -19.20
N LYS A 216 -17.89 -2.54 -19.56
CA LYS A 216 -19.28 -2.02 -19.48
C LYS A 216 -19.66 -1.42 -18.13
N PHE A 217 -18.91 -1.71 -17.06
CA PHE A 217 -19.02 -1.01 -15.80
C PHE A 217 -18.87 0.51 -15.95
N PHE A 218 -18.06 1.00 -16.88
CA PHE A 218 -17.84 2.41 -17.16
C PHE A 218 -18.84 3.00 -18.17
N GLU A 219 -20.03 2.38 -18.31
CA GLU A 219 -21.13 2.91 -19.14
C GLU A 219 -22.32 3.34 -18.29
N GLY A 220 -23.08 4.31 -18.81
CA GLY A 220 -24.37 4.71 -18.26
C GLY A 220 -24.33 5.11 -16.78
N LEU A 221 -25.28 4.61 -15.98
CA LEU A 221 -25.44 5.03 -14.58
C LEU A 221 -24.21 4.72 -13.71
N ASN A 222 -23.49 3.64 -14.00
CA ASN A 222 -22.29 3.26 -13.25
C ASN A 222 -21.12 4.22 -13.51
N ALA A 223 -21.00 4.74 -14.74
CA ALA A 223 -20.06 5.81 -15.08
C ALA A 223 -20.35 7.09 -14.28
N HIS A 224 -21.62 7.53 -14.25
CA HIS A 224 -22.05 8.70 -13.47
C HIS A 224 -21.75 8.53 -11.98
N ARG A 225 -22.09 7.37 -11.40
CA ARG A 225 -21.81 7.06 -9.99
C ARG A 225 -20.32 7.05 -9.69
N THR A 226 -19.51 6.49 -10.59
CA THR A 226 -18.06 6.49 -10.49
C THR A 226 -17.53 7.92 -10.40
N LEU A 227 -17.87 8.80 -11.35
CA LEU A 227 -17.43 10.19 -11.30
C LEU A 227 -17.91 10.91 -10.05
N GLN A 228 -19.18 10.70 -9.65
CA GLN A 228 -19.73 11.31 -8.45
C GLN A 228 -18.91 10.93 -7.21
N VAL A 229 -18.56 9.66 -7.05
CA VAL A 229 -17.74 9.18 -5.93
C VAL A 229 -16.35 9.82 -5.96
N LEU A 230 -15.68 9.80 -7.11
CA LEU A 230 -14.33 10.34 -7.24
C LEU A 230 -14.29 11.85 -6.96
N PHE A 231 -15.20 12.63 -7.55
CA PHE A 231 -15.30 14.06 -7.27
C PHE A 231 -15.68 14.35 -5.82
N ASN A 232 -16.58 13.56 -5.21
CA ASN A 232 -16.92 13.74 -3.80
C ASN A 232 -15.72 13.54 -2.88
N VAL A 233 -14.84 12.56 -3.17
CA VAL A 233 -13.60 12.37 -2.39
C VAL A 233 -12.71 13.61 -2.51
N LEU A 234 -12.45 14.07 -3.74
CA LEU A 234 -11.59 15.21 -3.98
C LEU A 234 -12.15 16.54 -3.43
N LEU A 235 -13.43 16.82 -3.65
CA LEU A 235 -14.08 18.06 -3.21
C LEU A 235 -14.17 18.18 -1.69
N ASN A 236 -14.15 17.05 -0.97
CA ASN A 236 -14.06 17.02 0.48
C ASN A 236 -12.63 17.25 1.00
N GLY A 237 -11.64 17.42 0.12
CA GLY A 237 -10.25 17.67 0.50
C GLY A 237 -9.56 16.45 1.12
N ASP A 238 -9.98 15.24 0.75
CA ASP A 238 -9.35 14.01 1.22
C ASP A 238 -7.93 13.89 0.65
N VAL A 239 -6.94 13.95 1.54
CA VAL A 239 -5.51 13.82 1.20
C VAL A 239 -4.93 12.46 1.62
N SER A 240 -5.79 11.50 1.98
CA SER A 240 -5.37 10.11 2.25
C SER A 240 -4.98 9.37 0.97
N VAL A 241 -4.49 8.13 1.11
CA VAL A 241 -4.21 7.23 -0.02
C VAL A 241 -5.44 7.05 -0.92
N CYS A 242 -6.65 7.06 -0.35
CA CYS A 242 -7.90 7.03 -1.11
C CYS A 242 -8.07 8.28 -1.98
N GLY A 243 -7.85 9.47 -1.41
CA GLY A 243 -7.95 10.74 -2.13
C GLY A 243 -6.95 10.87 -3.26
N LEU A 244 -5.69 10.46 -3.00
CA LEU A 244 -4.65 10.41 -4.03
C LEU A 244 -5.00 9.46 -5.17
N CYS A 245 -5.45 8.24 -4.85
CA CYS A 245 -5.91 7.27 -5.84
C CYS A 245 -7.11 7.79 -6.66
N ALA A 246 -8.06 8.47 -6.02
CA ALA A 246 -9.19 9.07 -6.72
C ALA A 246 -8.77 10.16 -7.69
N GLY A 247 -7.80 11.00 -7.30
CA GLY A 247 -7.23 12.05 -8.16
C GLY A 247 -6.47 11.49 -9.35
N GLU A 248 -5.63 10.49 -9.12
CA GLU A 248 -4.88 9.80 -10.17
C GLU A 248 -5.83 9.11 -11.17
N LEU A 249 -6.82 8.37 -10.67
CA LEU A 249 -7.82 7.71 -11.52
C LEU A 249 -8.60 8.71 -12.39
N LEU A 250 -8.94 9.90 -11.87
CA LEU A 250 -9.58 10.95 -12.66
C LEU A 250 -8.66 11.50 -13.75
N GLY A 251 -7.37 11.66 -13.45
CA GLY A 251 -6.35 12.04 -14.44
C GLY A 251 -6.22 10.99 -15.54
N ASP A 252 -6.19 9.72 -15.17
CA ASP A 252 -6.09 8.61 -16.10
C ASP A 252 -7.34 8.44 -16.96
N LEU A 253 -8.54 8.54 -16.36
CA LEU A 253 -9.81 8.57 -17.10
C LEU A 253 -9.83 9.71 -18.12
N SER A 254 -9.37 10.90 -17.73
CA SER A 254 -9.34 12.08 -18.61
C SER A 254 -8.37 11.91 -19.77
N SER A 255 -7.24 11.26 -19.52
CA SER A 255 -6.16 11.09 -20.50
C SER A 255 -6.44 9.94 -21.46
N ALA A 256 -6.91 8.81 -20.94
CA ALA A 256 -7.20 7.63 -21.75
C ALA A 256 -8.51 7.77 -22.52
N GLU A 257 -9.51 8.46 -21.96
CA GLU A 257 -10.89 8.47 -22.46
C GLU A 257 -11.53 9.86 -22.38
N PRO A 258 -11.10 10.83 -23.22
CA PRO A 258 -11.65 12.18 -23.20
C PRO A 258 -13.18 12.23 -23.40
N GLU A 259 -13.72 11.25 -24.14
CA GLU A 259 -15.16 11.14 -24.40
C GLU A 259 -15.96 10.68 -23.16
N PHE A 260 -15.32 10.02 -22.19
CA PHE A 260 -15.98 9.53 -20.98
C PHE A 260 -16.72 10.66 -20.25
N PHE A 261 -16.08 11.82 -20.09
CA PHE A 261 -16.70 12.99 -19.45
C PHE A 261 -17.77 13.63 -20.32
N THR A 262 -17.59 13.66 -21.64
CA THR A 262 -18.61 14.21 -22.55
C THR A 262 -19.88 13.38 -22.56
N SER A 263 -19.76 12.05 -22.47
CA SER A 263 -20.91 11.12 -22.45
C SER A 263 -21.85 11.36 -21.27
N ILE A 264 -21.30 11.91 -20.18
CA ILE A 264 -22.00 12.23 -18.94
C ILE A 264 -22.66 13.61 -19.00
N LEU A 265 -22.13 14.55 -19.78
CA LEU A 265 -22.70 15.89 -19.98
C LEU A 265 -23.85 15.92 -20.99
N THR A 266 -23.97 14.90 -21.82
CA THR A 266 -24.97 14.83 -22.91
C THR A 266 -26.23 14.02 -22.58
N ARG A 267 -26.39 13.57 -21.33
CA ARG A 267 -27.58 12.88 -20.82
C ARG A 267 -28.30 13.73 -19.78
#